data_AF-A0A1I5Q808-F1
#
_entry.id   AF-A0A1I5Q808-F1
#
_cell.length_a   1.000
_cell.length_b   1.000
_cell.length_c   1.000
_cell.angle_alpha   90.00
_cell.angle_beta   90.00
_cell.angle_gamma   90.00
#
_symmetry.space_group_name_H-M   'P 1'
#
loop_
_entity.id
_entity.type
_entity.pdbx_description
1 polymer ?
#
loop_
_entity_poly.entity_id
_entity_poly.type
_entity_poly.pdbx_seq_one_letter_code
_entity_poly.pdbx_strand_id
1 'polypeptide(L)'
;MEEQIGREASPKEYIARLTEVFTEVRRVLRSDGTLWLNISDTYAGKGHQGDFVDPKNPNGRNGQAVALNYKVEGCKPKDMIGIPWMLAFALRDSGWYLRNDIIWMKENPMPESVKDRCARCYEHIFLFSKSRRYHFDHKAISEPIAPATAERLKRGMKGGNKFGKAIPGQSQVQTINRPRERGEVTDAMINPLRNKRDVWIINTVPFKGGHYAAYPPKLVETCLLAGCPEGGIVLDPFMGSGTTGMVAKQLNRHYVGIELNPAFTELAYARIGGEI
;
A
#
# COMPACT_ATOMS: atom_id res chain seq x y z
N MET A 1 -24.73 -5.44 12.61
CA MET A 1 -24.06 -5.32 11.29
C MET A 1 -24.35 -3.97 10.60
N GLU A 2 -25.18 -3.08 11.17
CA GLU A 2 -25.47 -1.74 10.61
C GLU A 2 -24.26 -0.79 10.58
N GLU A 3 -23.22 -1.03 11.36
CA GLU A 3 -22.02 -0.15 11.43
C GLU A 3 -20.85 -0.61 10.53
N GLN A 4 -21.07 -1.60 9.66
CA GLN A 4 -20.03 -2.09 8.76
C GLN A 4 -19.72 -1.05 7.66
N ILE A 5 -18.49 -0.56 7.63
CA ILE A 5 -17.96 0.28 6.55
C ILE A 5 -17.85 -0.55 5.24
N GLY A 6 -18.18 0.07 4.11
CA GLY A 6 -18.22 -0.58 2.79
C GLY A 6 -19.63 -0.99 2.34
N ARG A 7 -20.67 -0.50 3.02
CA ARG A 7 -22.10 -0.69 2.67
C ARG A 7 -22.84 0.63 2.42
N GLU A 8 -22.11 1.72 2.30
CA GLU A 8 -22.65 3.05 2.02
C GLU A 8 -23.34 3.09 0.65
N ALA A 9 -24.30 4.01 0.48
CA ALA A 9 -25.11 4.07 -0.73
C ALA A 9 -24.33 4.61 -1.94
N SER A 10 -23.21 5.30 -1.69
CA SER A 10 -22.35 5.82 -2.74
C SER A 10 -20.85 5.74 -2.40
N PRO A 11 -19.96 5.72 -3.41
CA PRO A 11 -18.53 5.89 -3.21
C PRO A 11 -18.17 7.15 -2.42
N LYS A 12 -18.87 8.27 -2.62
CA LYS A 12 -18.59 9.52 -1.89
C LYS A 12 -18.81 9.36 -0.38
N GLU A 13 -19.90 8.71 0.02
CA GLU A 13 -20.20 8.42 1.42
C GLU A 13 -19.18 7.46 2.03
N TYR A 14 -18.80 6.40 1.29
CA TYR A 14 -17.73 5.49 1.71
C TYR A 14 -16.40 6.22 1.95
N ILE A 15 -16.01 7.11 1.03
CA ILE A 15 -14.81 7.94 1.19
C ILE A 15 -14.93 8.89 2.38
N ALA A 16 -16.09 9.53 2.58
CA ALA A 16 -16.33 10.40 3.73
C ALA A 16 -16.17 9.63 5.05
N ARG A 17 -16.78 8.44 5.16
CA ARG A 17 -16.70 7.60 6.36
C ARG A 17 -15.28 7.12 6.66
N LEU A 18 -14.53 6.71 5.65
CA LEU A 18 -13.12 6.38 5.82
C LEU A 18 -12.29 7.61 6.23
N THR A 19 -12.59 8.78 5.68
CA THR A 19 -11.91 10.03 6.03
C THR A 19 -12.13 10.39 7.50
N GLU A 20 -13.33 10.16 8.06
CA GLU A 20 -13.61 10.31 9.49
C GLU A 20 -12.73 9.38 10.35
N VAL A 21 -12.68 8.08 9.99
CA VAL A 21 -11.83 7.11 10.70
C VAL A 21 -10.36 7.54 10.67
N PHE A 22 -9.84 7.91 9.50
CA PHE A 22 -8.45 8.34 9.38
C PHE A 22 -8.18 9.72 10.00
N THR A 23 -9.19 10.54 10.24
CA THR A 23 -9.06 11.76 11.04
C THR A 23 -8.78 11.41 12.51
N GLU A 24 -9.49 10.42 13.06
CA GLU A 24 -9.25 9.92 14.41
C GLU A 24 -7.91 9.20 14.54
N VAL A 25 -7.52 8.40 13.53
CA VAL A 25 -6.17 7.81 13.47
C VAL A 25 -5.11 8.91 13.46
N ARG A 26 -5.30 9.98 12.67
CA ARG A 26 -4.37 11.12 12.63
C ARG A 26 -4.27 11.80 13.99
N ARG A 27 -5.37 11.92 14.74
CA ARG A 27 -5.40 12.54 16.07
C ARG A 27 -4.44 11.84 17.03
N VAL A 28 -4.50 10.51 17.10
CA VAL A 28 -3.68 9.70 18.02
C VAL A 28 -2.27 9.40 17.52
N LEU A 29 -2.02 9.53 16.21
CA LEU A 29 -0.70 9.27 15.63
C LEU A 29 0.36 10.26 16.17
N ARG A 30 1.58 9.78 16.44
CA ARG A 30 2.72 10.62 16.84
C ARG A 30 3.01 11.67 15.75
N SER A 31 3.58 12.82 16.13
CA SER A 31 3.80 13.94 15.20
C SER A 31 4.65 13.57 13.98
N ASP A 32 5.57 12.62 14.14
CA ASP A 32 6.43 12.05 13.10
C ASP A 32 5.96 10.67 12.60
N GLY A 33 4.74 10.25 12.93
CA GLY A 33 4.19 8.96 12.51
C GLY A 33 3.74 8.93 11.05
N THR A 34 3.60 7.71 10.53
CA THR A 34 3.14 7.41 9.17
C THR A 34 1.88 6.58 9.16
N LEU A 35 1.07 6.74 8.12
CA LEU A 35 -0.05 5.86 7.78
C LEU A 35 0.28 5.15 6.45
N TRP A 36 0.13 3.82 6.44
CA TRP A 36 0.26 2.99 5.25
C TRP A 36 -1.12 2.44 4.90
N LEU A 37 -1.65 2.81 3.74
CA LEU A 37 -3.03 2.53 3.36
C LEU A 37 -3.06 1.64 2.11
N ASN A 38 -3.52 0.40 2.29
CA ASN A 38 -3.89 -0.48 1.18
C ASN A 38 -5.38 -0.35 0.90
N ILE A 39 -5.75 -0.02 -0.33
CA ILE A 39 -7.15 0.00 -0.77
C ILE A 39 -7.23 -0.38 -2.25
N SER A 40 -8.17 -1.26 -2.56
CA SER A 40 -8.43 -1.71 -3.93
C SER A 40 -9.50 -0.84 -4.60
N ASP A 41 -9.39 -0.73 -5.91
CA ASP A 41 -10.44 -0.09 -6.72
C ASP A 41 -11.56 -1.07 -7.07
N THR A 42 -12.68 -0.51 -7.52
CA THR A 42 -13.82 -1.24 -8.06
C THR A 42 -14.38 -0.51 -9.30
N TYR A 43 -15.32 -1.16 -9.98
CA TYR A 43 -15.94 -0.64 -11.19
C TYR A 43 -17.41 -0.30 -10.93
N ALA A 44 -17.90 0.75 -11.57
CA ALA A 44 -19.29 1.14 -11.52
C ALA A 44 -20.17 0.03 -12.11
N GLY A 45 -21.09 -0.50 -11.29
CA GLY A 45 -22.07 -1.49 -11.72
C GLY A 45 -23.11 -0.91 -12.67
N LYS A 46 -23.99 -1.77 -13.20
CA LYS A 46 -25.15 -1.33 -14.03
C LYS A 46 -26.29 -0.71 -13.20
N GLY A 47 -26.17 -0.60 -11.89
CA GLY A 47 -27.29 -0.40 -10.97
C GLY A 47 -27.86 -1.72 -10.44
N HIS A 48 -28.80 -1.62 -9.49
CA HIS A 48 -29.41 -2.75 -8.79
C HIS A 48 -30.07 -3.70 -9.81
N GLN A 49 -29.55 -4.91 -9.98
CA GLN A 49 -30.15 -5.92 -10.87
C GLN A 49 -31.16 -6.82 -10.14
N GLY A 50 -31.81 -6.28 -9.10
CA GLY A 50 -32.68 -7.04 -8.20
C GLY A 50 -31.91 -7.95 -7.23
N ASP A 51 -32.61 -8.43 -6.21
CA ASP A 51 -32.12 -9.37 -5.20
C ASP A 51 -32.13 -10.80 -5.75
N PHE A 52 -31.38 -11.06 -6.83
CA PHE A 52 -31.24 -12.44 -7.30
C PHE A 52 -30.33 -13.21 -6.34
N VAL A 53 -30.95 -13.90 -5.39
CA VAL A 53 -30.31 -14.85 -4.50
C VAL A 53 -30.26 -16.21 -5.21
N ASP A 54 -29.06 -16.74 -5.45
CA ASP A 54 -28.90 -18.11 -5.98
C ASP A 54 -29.53 -19.10 -4.98
N PRO A 55 -30.63 -19.82 -5.33
CA PRO A 55 -31.29 -20.73 -4.41
C PRO A 55 -30.37 -21.86 -3.91
N LYS A 56 -29.32 -22.20 -4.67
CA LYS A 56 -28.32 -23.20 -4.27
C LYS A 56 -27.27 -22.63 -3.32
N ASN A 57 -27.08 -21.31 -3.31
CA ASN A 57 -26.08 -20.63 -2.51
C ASN A 57 -26.67 -19.33 -1.94
N PRO A 58 -27.58 -19.42 -0.95
CA PRO A 58 -28.31 -18.25 -0.43
C PRO A 58 -27.38 -17.22 0.23
N ASN A 59 -26.19 -17.63 0.66
CA ASN A 59 -25.13 -16.77 1.18
C ASN A 59 -24.05 -16.45 0.12
N GLY A 60 -24.33 -16.62 -1.17
CA GLY A 60 -23.33 -16.63 -2.24
C GLY A 60 -22.46 -17.89 -2.23
N ARG A 61 -21.81 -18.21 -3.36
CA ARG A 61 -20.96 -19.43 -3.50
C ARG A 61 -19.83 -19.53 -2.48
N ASN A 62 -19.44 -18.40 -1.89
CA ASN A 62 -18.31 -18.26 -0.97
C ASN A 62 -18.69 -17.63 0.38
N GLY A 63 -19.98 -17.56 0.74
CA GLY A 63 -20.42 -16.90 1.98
C GLY A 63 -20.44 -15.36 1.93
N GLN A 64 -20.40 -14.76 0.73
CA GLN A 64 -20.48 -13.31 0.55
C GLN A 64 -21.92 -12.79 0.69
N ALA A 65 -22.10 -11.71 1.45
CA ALA A 65 -23.29 -10.89 1.31
C ALA A 65 -23.34 -10.29 -0.11
N VAL A 66 -24.55 -10.21 -0.70
CA VAL A 66 -24.75 -9.67 -2.05
C VAL A 66 -24.24 -8.22 -2.11
N ALA A 67 -23.33 -7.93 -3.03
CA ALA A 67 -22.85 -6.57 -3.24
C ALA A 67 -23.99 -5.69 -3.81
N LEU A 68 -24.33 -4.62 -3.09
CA LEU A 68 -25.29 -3.63 -3.54
C LEU A 68 -24.67 -2.79 -4.66
N ASN A 69 -24.99 -3.13 -5.91
CA ASN A 69 -24.46 -2.44 -7.09
C ASN A 69 -25.29 -1.19 -7.40
N TYR A 70 -25.14 -0.10 -6.66
CA TYR A 70 -25.82 1.16 -7.01
C TYR A 70 -25.23 1.83 -8.26
N LYS A 71 -26.00 2.72 -8.89
CA LYS A 71 -25.45 3.63 -9.90
C LYS A 71 -24.50 4.59 -9.20
N VAL A 72 -23.31 4.77 -9.79
CA VAL A 72 -22.30 5.68 -9.26
C VAL A 72 -22.40 7.00 -10.01
N GLU A 73 -22.67 8.09 -9.29
CA GLU A 73 -22.75 9.42 -9.86
C GLU A 73 -21.44 9.78 -10.61
N GLY A 74 -21.57 10.30 -11.83
CA GLY A 74 -20.43 10.67 -12.66
C GLY A 74 -19.71 9.51 -13.36
N CYS A 75 -20.08 8.25 -13.10
CA CYS A 75 -19.52 7.07 -13.75
C CYS A 75 -20.53 6.39 -14.68
N LYS A 76 -20.10 6.00 -15.87
CA LYS A 76 -20.84 5.12 -16.77
C LYS A 76 -20.72 3.66 -16.28
N PRO A 77 -21.64 2.77 -16.68
CA PRO A 77 -21.48 1.34 -16.38
C PRO A 77 -20.13 0.82 -16.89
N LYS A 78 -19.42 0.07 -16.03
CA LYS A 78 -18.05 -0.44 -16.22
C LYS A 78 -16.93 0.61 -16.17
N ASP A 79 -17.20 1.87 -15.82
CA ASP A 79 -16.11 2.81 -15.52
C ASP A 79 -15.39 2.37 -14.24
N MET A 80 -14.07 2.47 -14.22
CA MET A 80 -13.29 2.36 -12.99
C MET A 80 -13.59 3.59 -12.12
N ILE A 81 -13.94 3.38 -10.85
CA ILE A 81 -14.41 4.47 -10.00
C ILE A 81 -13.26 5.39 -9.57
N GLY A 82 -12.08 4.81 -9.30
CA GLY A 82 -10.95 5.56 -8.78
C GLY A 82 -10.96 5.67 -7.25
N ILE A 83 -11.57 4.70 -6.54
CA ILE A 83 -11.68 4.69 -5.07
C ILE A 83 -10.34 5.00 -4.37
N PRO A 84 -9.20 4.38 -4.75
CA PRO A 84 -7.93 4.64 -4.08
C PRO A 84 -7.52 6.12 -4.14
N TRP A 85 -7.66 6.74 -5.31
CA TRP A 85 -7.29 8.14 -5.51
C TRP A 85 -8.31 9.12 -4.93
N MET A 86 -9.60 8.78 -4.95
CA MET A 86 -10.63 9.55 -4.24
C MET A 86 -10.29 9.63 -2.74
N LEU A 87 -9.95 8.49 -2.12
CA LEU A 87 -9.54 8.47 -0.72
C LEU A 87 -8.25 9.25 -0.50
N ALA A 88 -7.24 9.05 -1.36
CA ALA A 88 -5.95 9.68 -1.16
C ALA A 88 -6.01 11.21 -1.21
N PHE A 89 -6.85 11.77 -2.09
CA PHE A 89 -7.07 13.20 -2.15
C PHE A 89 -7.93 13.69 -0.97
N ALA A 90 -8.98 12.96 -0.57
CA ALA A 90 -9.75 13.31 0.62
C ALA A 90 -8.90 13.36 1.90
N LEU A 91 -7.98 12.41 2.08
CA LEU A 91 -7.04 12.41 3.20
C LEU A 91 -6.03 13.57 3.12
N ARG A 92 -5.54 13.91 1.92
CA ARG A 92 -4.67 15.07 1.74
C ARG A 92 -5.38 16.36 2.11
N ASP A 93 -6.63 16.51 1.67
CA ASP A 93 -7.45 17.69 1.94
C ASP A 93 -7.85 17.78 3.43
N SER A 94 -7.91 16.65 4.16
CA SER A 94 -8.09 16.61 5.62
C SER A 94 -6.79 16.80 6.43
N GLY A 95 -5.69 17.17 5.76
CA GLY A 95 -4.45 17.60 6.41
C GLY A 95 -3.39 16.51 6.58
N TRP A 96 -3.52 15.38 5.89
CA TRP A 96 -2.42 14.44 5.72
C TRP A 96 -1.44 14.89 4.63
N TYR A 97 -0.16 14.54 4.78
CA TYR A 97 0.80 14.64 3.68
C TYR A 97 0.80 13.34 2.90
N LEU A 98 0.31 13.33 1.65
CA LEU A 98 0.51 12.20 0.73
C LEU A 98 1.98 12.18 0.29
N ARG A 99 2.72 11.12 0.63
CA ARG A 99 4.18 11.02 0.43
C ARG A 99 4.57 10.15 -0.74
N ASN A 100 3.88 9.03 -0.93
CA ASN A 100 4.18 8.08 -2.00
C ASN A 100 2.92 7.34 -2.40
N ASP A 101 2.78 7.08 -3.69
CA ASP A 101 1.93 6.03 -4.24
C ASP A 101 2.83 4.84 -4.58
N ILE A 102 2.61 3.70 -3.95
CA ILE A 102 3.42 2.49 -4.14
C ILE A 102 2.54 1.44 -4.80
N ILE A 103 3.05 0.83 -5.85
CA ILE A 103 2.38 -0.25 -6.57
C ILE A 103 2.78 -1.58 -5.93
N TRP A 104 1.84 -2.24 -5.27
CA TRP A 104 1.98 -3.62 -4.88
C TRP A 104 1.60 -4.53 -6.05
N MET A 105 2.61 -5.02 -6.76
CA MET A 105 2.48 -5.96 -7.86
C MET A 105 2.42 -7.41 -7.35
N LYS A 106 1.42 -8.16 -7.81
CA LYS A 106 1.20 -9.57 -7.55
C LYS A 106 1.51 -10.35 -8.83
N GLU A 107 2.44 -11.29 -8.80
CA GLU A 107 2.71 -12.19 -9.94
C GLU A 107 1.72 -13.36 -9.97
N ASN A 108 1.07 -13.64 -8.84
CA ASN A 108 0.03 -14.65 -8.69
C ASN A 108 -1.35 -14.03 -8.36
N PRO A 109 -1.86 -13.04 -9.13
CA PRO A 109 -3.16 -12.46 -8.84
C PRO A 109 -4.26 -13.48 -9.09
N MET A 110 -5.38 -13.35 -8.37
CA MET A 110 -6.57 -14.15 -8.66
C MET A 110 -7.03 -13.87 -10.10
N PRO A 111 -7.30 -14.89 -10.93
CA PRO A 111 -7.77 -14.68 -12.29
C PRO A 111 -9.08 -13.90 -12.34
N GLU A 112 -9.16 -12.89 -13.22
CA GLU A 112 -10.40 -12.17 -13.49
C GLU A 112 -11.02 -12.67 -14.80
N SER A 113 -12.31 -13.03 -14.78
CA SER A 113 -13.06 -13.39 -15.99
C SER A 113 -13.51 -12.13 -16.72
N VAL A 114 -12.56 -11.44 -17.36
CA VAL A 114 -12.76 -10.16 -18.06
C VAL A 114 -12.25 -10.25 -19.50
N LYS A 115 -12.96 -9.60 -20.44
CA LYS A 115 -12.66 -9.66 -21.88
C LYS A 115 -12.48 -8.29 -22.54
N ASP A 116 -12.84 -7.22 -21.84
CA ASP A 116 -12.92 -5.85 -22.35
C ASP A 116 -11.93 -4.89 -21.65
N ARG A 117 -11.01 -5.43 -20.85
CA ARG A 117 -9.91 -4.71 -20.20
C ARG A 117 -8.80 -5.67 -19.75
N CYS A 118 -7.65 -5.12 -19.37
CA CYS A 118 -6.60 -5.89 -18.71
C CYS A 118 -7.08 -6.40 -17.34
N ALA A 119 -6.70 -7.62 -16.99
CA ALA A 119 -6.89 -8.16 -15.65
C ALA A 119 -6.00 -7.40 -14.65
N ARG A 120 -6.52 -7.13 -13.45
CA ARG A 120 -5.74 -6.44 -12.42
C ARG A 120 -4.71 -7.37 -11.81
N CYS A 121 -3.47 -6.90 -11.72
CA CYS A 121 -2.36 -7.60 -11.09
C CYS A 121 -1.68 -6.79 -9.98
N TYR A 122 -2.18 -5.59 -9.65
CA TYR A 122 -1.61 -4.76 -8.62
C TYR A 122 -2.66 -4.06 -7.76
N GLU A 123 -2.21 -3.53 -6.63
CA GLU A 123 -2.96 -2.64 -5.74
C GLU A 123 -2.10 -1.45 -5.33
N HIS A 124 -2.76 -0.37 -4.88
CA HIS A 124 -2.08 0.79 -4.34
C HIS A 124 -1.80 0.62 -2.85
N ILE A 125 -0.61 1.05 -2.43
CA ILE A 125 -0.21 1.27 -1.05
C ILE A 125 0.20 2.74 -0.92
N PHE A 126 -0.66 3.56 -0.34
CA PHE A 126 -0.34 4.95 -0.12
C PHE A 126 0.43 5.13 1.18
N LEU A 127 1.52 5.88 1.13
CA LEU A 127 2.22 6.37 2.31
C LEU A 127 1.76 7.79 2.60
N PHE A 128 1.18 8.00 3.78
CA PHE A 128 0.89 9.31 4.34
C PHE A 128 1.75 9.60 5.58
N SER A 129 1.97 10.87 5.87
CA SER A 129 2.58 11.30 7.13
C SER A 129 1.78 12.42 7.81
N LYS A 130 1.85 12.47 9.14
CA LYS A 130 1.20 13.54 9.93
C LYS A 130 1.89 14.89 9.74
N SER A 131 3.21 14.88 9.54
CA SER A 131 4.04 16.06 9.38
C SER A 131 5.01 15.94 8.20
N ARG A 132 5.53 17.08 7.74
CA ARG A 132 6.56 17.14 6.67
C ARG A 132 7.82 16.33 7.02
N ARG A 133 8.23 16.35 8.29
CA ARG A 133 9.28 15.51 8.87
C ARG A 133 8.61 14.37 9.62
N TYR A 134 8.99 13.14 9.29
CA TYR A 134 8.39 11.93 9.83
C TYR A 134 9.45 10.83 9.86
N HIS A 135 9.21 9.79 10.65
CA HIS A 135 10.06 8.62 10.71
C HIS A 135 9.97 7.82 9.41
N PHE A 136 11.11 7.55 8.79
CA PHE A 136 11.20 6.68 7.62
C PHE A 136 12.59 6.01 7.55
N ASP A 137 12.68 4.74 7.95
CA ASP A 137 13.91 3.97 7.87
C ASP A 137 14.09 3.33 6.48
N HIS A 138 14.58 4.12 5.54
CA HIS A 138 14.91 3.63 4.20
C HIS A 138 16.01 2.57 4.18
N LYS A 139 16.86 2.50 5.21
CA LYS A 139 17.96 1.52 5.27
C LYS A 139 17.41 0.15 5.62
N ALA A 140 16.43 0.06 6.53
CA ALA A 140 15.78 -1.18 6.93
C ALA A 140 15.10 -1.93 5.76
N ILE A 141 14.74 -1.20 4.69
CA ILE A 141 14.10 -1.78 3.49
C ILE A 141 14.95 -1.65 2.22
N SER A 142 16.21 -1.25 2.34
CA SER A 142 17.09 -1.03 1.18
C SER A 142 17.36 -2.31 0.40
N GLU A 143 17.60 -2.17 -0.91
CA GLU A 143 17.80 -3.29 -1.84
C GLU A 143 19.22 -3.29 -2.38
N PRO A 144 19.78 -4.45 -2.75
CA PRO A 144 21.04 -4.50 -3.48
C PRO A 144 20.97 -3.71 -4.79
N ILE A 145 22.06 -3.03 -5.14
CA ILE A 145 22.21 -2.47 -6.49
C ILE A 145 22.30 -3.60 -7.52
N ALA A 146 21.84 -3.34 -8.74
CA ALA A 146 22.04 -4.30 -9.83
C ALA A 146 23.54 -4.39 -10.17
N PRO A 147 24.09 -5.59 -10.48
CA PRO A 147 25.50 -5.74 -10.85
C PRO A 147 25.93 -4.81 -12.00
N ALA A 148 25.06 -4.64 -13.01
CA ALA A 148 25.28 -3.73 -14.11
C ALA A 148 25.44 -2.26 -13.67
N THR A 149 24.83 -1.87 -12.53
CA THR A 149 24.98 -0.52 -11.96
C THR A 149 26.39 -0.33 -11.38
N ALA A 150 26.89 -1.32 -10.63
CA ALA A 150 28.25 -1.28 -10.11
C ALA A 150 29.28 -1.20 -11.25
N GLU A 151 29.13 -2.05 -12.27
CA GLU A 151 30.00 -2.04 -13.45
C GLU A 151 29.93 -0.71 -14.22
N ARG A 152 28.76 -0.11 -14.33
CA ARG A 152 28.61 1.22 -14.95
C ARG A 152 29.38 2.30 -14.18
N LEU A 153 29.40 2.24 -12.85
CA LEU A 153 30.11 3.22 -12.03
C LEU A 153 31.64 3.11 -12.20
N LYS A 154 32.18 1.89 -12.35
CA LYS A 154 33.62 1.64 -12.53
C LYS A 154 34.17 2.01 -13.91
N ARG A 155 33.33 1.94 -14.94
CA ARG A 155 33.73 2.16 -16.34
C ARG A 155 34.23 3.59 -16.63
N GLY A 156 34.03 4.52 -15.71
CA GLY A 156 34.30 5.94 -15.93
C GLY A 156 33.31 6.55 -16.93
N MET A 157 33.34 7.87 -17.07
CA MET A 157 32.57 8.58 -18.11
C MET A 157 33.54 9.30 -19.03
N LYS A 158 33.48 8.98 -20.33
CA LYS A 158 34.22 9.73 -21.36
C LYS A 158 33.57 11.11 -21.56
N GLY A 159 34.38 12.12 -21.82
CA GLY A 159 33.89 13.44 -22.24
C GLY A 159 33.07 13.32 -23.53
N GLY A 160 31.99 14.11 -23.62
CA GLY A 160 31.10 14.14 -24.81
C GLY A 160 29.72 13.48 -24.63
N ASN A 161 29.37 13.01 -23.44
CA ASN A 161 28.00 12.61 -23.14
C ASN A 161 27.06 13.84 -23.18
N LYS A 162 25.78 13.63 -23.57
CA LYS A 162 24.79 14.72 -23.62
C LYS A 162 24.56 15.44 -22.28
N PHE A 163 24.96 14.79 -21.18
CA PHE A 163 24.82 15.28 -19.81
C PHE A 163 26.05 16.05 -19.28
N GLY A 164 27.17 16.03 -20.01
CA GLY A 164 28.40 16.74 -19.65
C GLY A 164 28.47 18.17 -20.18
N LYS A 165 27.50 18.59 -21.00
CA LYS A 165 27.36 19.98 -21.47
C LYS A 165 26.60 20.80 -20.42
N ALA A 166 27.01 22.04 -20.22
CA ALA A 166 26.27 22.99 -19.40
C ALA A 166 24.88 23.22 -20.01
N ILE A 167 23.82 23.11 -19.20
CA ILE A 167 22.46 23.46 -19.59
C ILE A 167 22.34 24.99 -19.46
N PRO A 168 21.78 25.71 -20.46
CA PRO A 168 21.53 27.15 -20.33
C PRO A 168 20.76 27.47 -19.04
N GLY A 169 21.30 28.37 -18.21
CA GLY A 169 20.74 28.73 -16.90
C GLY A 169 21.29 27.94 -15.70
N GLN A 170 22.14 26.93 -15.93
CA GLN A 170 22.82 26.20 -14.87
C GLN A 170 24.30 26.60 -14.82
N SER A 171 24.74 27.16 -13.69
CA SER A 171 26.08 27.74 -13.52
C SER A 171 27.22 26.71 -13.50
N GLN A 172 26.92 25.44 -13.23
CA GLN A 172 27.91 24.35 -13.19
C GLN A 172 27.30 23.04 -13.69
N VAL A 173 28.13 22.23 -14.35
CA VAL A 173 27.79 20.83 -14.64
C VAL A 173 27.75 20.06 -13.32
N GLN A 174 26.69 19.28 -13.08
CA GLN A 174 26.58 18.45 -11.88
C GLN A 174 27.80 17.54 -11.73
N THR A 175 28.36 17.45 -10.52
CA THR A 175 29.58 16.67 -10.23
C THR A 175 29.47 15.22 -10.71
N ILE A 176 28.28 14.63 -10.65
CA ILE A 176 28.02 13.26 -11.13
C ILE A 176 28.29 13.08 -12.63
N ASN A 177 28.13 14.15 -13.43
CA ASN A 177 28.28 14.18 -14.88
C ASN A 177 29.69 14.55 -15.35
N ARG A 178 30.60 14.89 -14.44
CA ARG A 178 32.00 15.16 -14.79
C ARG A 178 32.65 13.88 -15.36
N PRO A 179 33.47 13.99 -16.42
CA PRO A 179 34.25 12.86 -16.92
C PRO A 179 35.11 12.26 -15.81
N ARG A 180 35.33 10.95 -15.90
CA ARG A 180 36.08 10.15 -14.93
C ARG A 180 36.88 9.12 -15.68
N GLU A 181 38.11 8.88 -15.28
CA GLU A 181 38.89 7.78 -15.81
C GLU A 181 38.35 6.42 -15.33
N ARG A 182 38.63 5.38 -16.12
CA ARG A 182 38.24 4.02 -15.79
C ARG A 182 39.05 3.56 -14.58
N GLY A 183 38.39 3.00 -13.57
CA GLY A 183 39.03 2.50 -12.36
C GLY A 183 39.15 3.51 -11.21
N GLU A 184 38.75 4.77 -11.40
CA GLU A 184 38.66 5.75 -10.30
C GLU A 184 37.67 5.35 -9.20
N VAL A 185 36.62 4.60 -9.56
CA VAL A 185 35.66 4.03 -8.61
C VAL A 185 35.97 2.56 -8.43
N THR A 186 36.27 2.17 -7.20
CA THR A 186 36.51 0.77 -6.81
C THR A 186 35.26 0.17 -6.16
N ASP A 187 35.19 -1.17 -6.04
CA ASP A 187 34.08 -1.84 -5.35
C ASP A 187 33.90 -1.34 -3.90
N ALA A 188 35.00 -1.06 -3.20
CA ALA A 188 34.97 -0.54 -1.83
C ALA A 188 34.32 0.86 -1.72
N MET A 189 34.26 1.62 -2.82
CA MET A 189 33.67 2.96 -2.85
C MET A 189 32.19 2.95 -3.25
N ILE A 190 31.66 1.81 -3.71
CA ILE A 190 30.28 1.69 -4.18
C ILE A 190 29.42 1.24 -3.01
N ASN A 191 28.38 2.03 -2.67
CA ASN A 191 27.37 1.56 -1.74
C ASN A 191 26.65 0.35 -2.36
N PRO A 192 26.71 -0.84 -1.72
CA PRO A 192 26.10 -2.05 -2.27
C PRO A 192 24.57 -2.00 -2.26
N LEU A 193 23.98 -1.03 -1.55
CA LEU A 193 22.55 -0.87 -1.36
C LEU A 193 22.02 0.39 -2.04
N ARG A 194 20.75 0.35 -2.40
CA ARG A 194 19.95 1.49 -2.88
C ARG A 194 18.64 1.56 -2.11
N ASN A 195 18.00 2.72 -2.15
CA ASN A 195 16.63 2.86 -1.66
C ASN A 195 15.70 1.90 -2.40
N LYS A 196 14.75 1.33 -1.66
CA LYS A 196 13.67 0.52 -2.22
C LYS A 196 12.88 1.35 -3.24
N ARG A 197 12.53 0.74 -4.36
CA ARG A 197 11.65 1.37 -5.37
C ARG A 197 10.20 1.28 -4.93
N ASP A 198 9.34 2.03 -5.61
CA ASP A 198 7.91 2.16 -5.36
C ASP A 198 7.05 1.14 -6.13
N VAL A 199 7.65 0.16 -6.80
CA VAL A 199 6.96 -1.03 -7.31
C VAL A 199 7.44 -2.24 -6.53
N TRP A 200 6.56 -2.80 -5.70
CA TRP A 200 6.84 -3.91 -4.80
C TRP A 200 6.24 -5.19 -5.35
N ILE A 201 7.10 -6.11 -5.77
CA ILE A 201 6.69 -7.45 -6.19
C ILE A 201 6.59 -8.31 -4.94
N ILE A 202 5.36 -8.58 -4.49
CA ILE A 202 5.09 -9.42 -3.32
C ILE A 202 3.91 -10.32 -3.66
N ASN A 203 4.11 -11.62 -3.66
CA ASN A 203 3.05 -12.58 -3.99
C ASN A 203 2.08 -12.77 -2.83
N THR A 204 0.82 -13.05 -3.20
CA THR A 204 -0.21 -13.42 -2.22
C THR A 204 0.12 -14.79 -1.62
N VAL A 205 -0.10 -14.95 -0.32
CA VAL A 205 0.02 -16.23 0.38
C VAL A 205 -1.36 -16.70 0.81
N PRO A 206 -1.74 -17.97 0.56
CA PRO A 206 -3.01 -18.51 1.02
C PRO A 206 -3.14 -18.41 2.52
N PHE A 207 -4.28 -17.92 3.00
CA PHE A 207 -4.65 -17.95 4.42
C PHE A 207 -5.73 -19.01 4.63
N LYS A 208 -5.53 -19.91 5.61
CA LYS A 208 -6.45 -21.03 5.89
C LYS A 208 -7.66 -20.65 6.78
N GLY A 209 -7.83 -19.37 7.14
CA GLY A 209 -9.05 -18.87 7.79
C GLY A 209 -9.94 -18.11 6.79
N GLY A 210 -11.23 -17.99 7.07
CA GLY A 210 -12.24 -17.34 6.20
C GLY A 210 -12.09 -15.82 6.03
N HIS A 211 -10.86 -15.30 6.03
CA HIS A 211 -10.58 -13.88 5.89
C HIS A 211 -10.31 -13.54 4.42
N TYR A 212 -11.32 -12.96 3.76
CA TYR A 212 -11.36 -12.76 2.32
C TYR A 212 -10.39 -11.67 1.80
N ALA A 213 -9.91 -10.78 2.69
CA ALA A 213 -9.02 -9.66 2.38
C ALA A 213 -7.67 -9.72 3.12
N ALA A 214 -7.08 -10.92 3.22
CA ALA A 214 -5.76 -11.05 3.84
C ALA A 214 -4.63 -10.59 2.90
N TYR A 215 -3.85 -9.62 3.34
CA TYR A 215 -2.58 -9.24 2.69
C TYR A 215 -1.41 -10.10 3.22
N PRO A 216 -0.33 -10.27 2.44
CA PRO A 216 0.80 -11.10 2.83
C PRO A 216 1.62 -10.45 3.98
N PRO A 217 2.14 -11.23 4.95
CA PRO A 217 2.96 -10.69 6.05
C PRO A 217 4.14 -9.84 5.57
N LYS A 218 4.76 -10.20 4.44
CA LYS A 218 5.90 -9.46 3.88
C LYS A 218 5.57 -8.02 3.48
N LEU A 219 4.33 -7.77 3.05
CA LEU A 219 3.88 -6.41 2.72
C LEU A 219 3.86 -5.55 3.99
N VAL A 220 3.27 -6.08 5.07
CA VAL A 220 3.23 -5.42 6.38
C VAL A 220 4.64 -5.23 6.94
N GLU A 221 5.48 -6.26 6.88
CA GLU A 221 6.86 -6.22 7.36
C GLU A 221 7.62 -5.06 6.71
N THR A 222 7.45 -4.89 5.39
CA THR A 222 8.07 -3.78 4.64
C THR A 222 7.56 -2.42 5.13
N CYS A 223 6.26 -2.27 5.34
CA CYS A 223 5.67 -1.04 5.87
C CYS A 223 6.15 -0.73 7.30
N LEU A 224 6.23 -1.74 8.18
CA LEU A 224 6.63 -1.54 9.58
C LEU A 224 8.12 -1.27 9.73
N LEU A 225 8.98 -1.97 8.99
CA LEU A 225 10.42 -1.71 8.98
C LEU A 225 10.73 -0.28 8.53
N ALA A 226 9.98 0.23 7.54
CA ALA A 226 10.16 1.59 7.05
C ALA A 226 9.50 2.64 7.94
N GLY A 227 8.28 2.39 8.45
CA GLY A 227 7.43 3.41 9.06
C GLY A 227 7.32 3.37 10.59
N CYS A 228 7.82 2.33 11.25
CA CYS A 228 7.71 2.17 12.70
C CYS A 228 9.06 1.76 13.34
N PRO A 229 9.62 2.59 14.24
CA PRO A 229 10.85 2.24 14.93
C PRO A 229 10.64 0.98 15.79
N GLU A 230 11.73 0.27 16.10
CA GLU A 230 11.68 -0.82 17.08
C GLU A 230 11.15 -0.31 18.44
N GLY A 231 10.33 -1.12 19.11
CA GLY A 231 9.59 -0.70 20.30
C GLY A 231 8.47 0.32 20.05
N GLY A 232 8.24 0.74 18.80
CA GLY A 232 7.13 1.62 18.42
C GLY A 232 5.76 0.92 18.51
N ILE A 233 4.69 1.71 18.41
CA ILE A 233 3.30 1.24 18.46
C ILE A 233 2.66 1.30 17.07
N VAL A 234 2.03 0.21 16.64
CA VAL A 234 1.27 0.09 15.39
C VAL A 234 -0.22 0.08 15.68
N LEU A 235 -0.99 0.96 15.06
CA LEU A 235 -2.46 0.94 15.11
C LEU A 235 -3.01 0.39 13.79
N ASP A 236 -3.84 -0.64 13.87
CA ASP A 236 -4.64 -1.14 12.73
C ASP A 236 -6.14 -0.96 13.03
N PRO A 237 -6.82 0.03 12.42
CA PRO A 237 -8.24 0.27 12.64
C PRO A 237 -9.15 -0.76 11.94
N PHE A 238 -8.58 -1.65 11.11
CA PHE A 238 -9.28 -2.68 10.34
C PHE A 238 -8.51 -4.01 10.44
N MET A 239 -8.32 -4.48 11.68
CA MET A 239 -7.36 -5.52 12.05
C MET A 239 -7.63 -6.87 11.36
N GLY A 240 -8.89 -7.19 11.07
CA GLY A 240 -9.26 -8.41 10.39
C GLY A 240 -8.70 -9.66 11.08
N SER A 241 -8.03 -10.51 10.31
CA SER A 241 -7.36 -11.73 10.81
C SER A 241 -6.05 -11.51 11.60
N GLY A 242 -5.71 -10.27 11.94
CA GLY A 242 -4.59 -9.97 12.84
C GLY A 242 -3.19 -10.05 12.22
N THR A 243 -3.07 -10.02 10.88
CA THR A 243 -1.76 -10.05 10.21
C THR A 243 -0.85 -8.91 10.68
N THR A 244 -1.38 -7.68 10.85
CA THR A 244 -0.61 -6.53 11.31
C THR A 244 -0.02 -6.74 12.70
N GLY A 245 -0.84 -7.14 13.67
CA GLY A 245 -0.37 -7.40 15.04
C GLY A 245 0.63 -8.55 15.11
N MET A 246 0.43 -9.61 14.33
CA MET A 246 1.36 -10.73 14.25
C MET A 246 2.75 -10.27 13.79
N VAL A 247 2.83 -9.49 12.70
CA VAL A 247 4.11 -8.98 12.18
C VAL A 247 4.71 -7.95 13.13
N ALA A 248 3.91 -7.07 13.73
CA ALA A 248 4.38 -6.11 14.73
C ALA A 248 5.07 -6.83 15.89
N LYS A 249 4.44 -7.88 16.46
CA LYS A 249 5.02 -8.71 17.53
C LYS A 249 6.33 -9.37 17.10
N GLN A 250 6.37 -9.97 15.90
CA GLN A 250 7.57 -10.61 15.35
C GLN A 250 8.76 -9.63 15.19
N LEU A 251 8.46 -8.37 14.91
CA LEU A 251 9.46 -7.31 14.76
C LEU A 251 9.73 -6.55 16.06
N ASN A 252 9.32 -7.01 17.24
CA ASN A 252 9.50 -6.29 18.51
C ASN A 252 8.84 -4.89 18.52
N ARG A 253 7.64 -4.76 17.95
CA ARG A 253 6.77 -3.58 18.05
C ARG A 253 5.53 -3.92 18.87
N HIS A 254 4.99 -2.91 19.55
CA HIS A 254 3.67 -2.97 20.17
C HIS A 254 2.58 -2.75 19.11
N TYR A 255 1.36 -3.20 19.38
CA TYR A 255 0.24 -3.00 18.46
C TYR A 255 -1.08 -2.77 19.21
N VAL A 256 -2.00 -2.10 18.53
CA VAL A 256 -3.42 -1.94 18.89
C VAL A 256 -4.22 -2.27 17.63
N GLY A 257 -5.14 -3.22 17.72
CA GLY A 257 -6.01 -3.62 16.62
C GLY A 257 -7.48 -3.38 16.95
N ILE A 258 -8.25 -2.89 15.98
CA ILE A 258 -9.70 -2.73 16.09
C ILE A 258 -10.37 -3.60 15.03
N GLU A 259 -11.32 -4.42 15.45
CA GLU A 259 -12.11 -5.28 14.56
C GLU A 259 -13.55 -5.36 15.06
N LEU A 260 -14.51 -5.11 14.17
CA LEU A 260 -15.93 -5.08 14.49
C LEU A 260 -16.53 -6.49 14.51
N ASN A 261 -16.01 -7.40 13.69
CA ASN A 261 -16.50 -8.77 13.57
C ASN A 261 -15.87 -9.67 14.65
N PRO A 262 -16.64 -10.16 15.64
CA PRO A 262 -16.11 -11.00 16.71
C PRO A 262 -15.40 -12.26 16.20
N ALA A 263 -15.86 -12.86 15.08
CA ALA A 263 -15.23 -14.05 14.52
C ALA A 263 -13.81 -13.76 13.97
N PHE A 264 -13.57 -12.54 13.46
CA PHE A 264 -12.23 -12.13 13.04
C PHE A 264 -11.35 -11.76 14.23
N THR A 265 -11.93 -11.17 15.27
CA THR A 265 -11.25 -10.95 16.55
C THR A 265 -10.70 -12.25 17.13
N GLU A 266 -11.52 -13.32 17.21
CA GLU A 266 -11.08 -14.64 17.66
C GLU A 266 -9.93 -15.22 16.81
N LEU A 267 -10.01 -15.09 15.48
CA LEU A 267 -8.92 -15.52 14.59
C LEU A 267 -7.63 -14.70 14.81
N ALA A 268 -7.75 -13.39 15.01
CA ALA A 268 -6.61 -12.53 15.32
C ALA A 268 -5.97 -12.93 16.66
N TYR A 269 -6.77 -13.23 17.67
CA TYR A 269 -6.31 -13.70 18.98
C TYR A 269 -5.54 -15.01 18.88
N ALA A 270 -6.13 -16.03 18.24
CA ALA A 270 -5.48 -17.32 18.04
C ALA A 270 -4.14 -17.20 17.29
N ARG A 271 -4.03 -16.20 16.40
CA ARG A 271 -2.83 -15.96 15.59
C ARG A 271 -1.73 -15.22 16.34
N ILE A 272 -2.08 -14.23 17.17
CA ILE A 272 -1.10 -13.35 17.82
C ILE A 272 -0.74 -13.83 19.24
N GLY A 273 -1.68 -14.51 19.91
CA GLY A 273 -1.55 -15.00 21.29
C GLY A 273 -1.57 -13.88 22.33
N GLY A 274 -2.72 -13.22 22.51
CA GLY A 274 -2.97 -12.15 23.51
C GLY A 274 -4.26 -12.37 24.31
N GLU A 275 -4.55 -11.50 25.29
CA GLU A 275 -5.75 -11.54 26.16
C GLU A 275 -6.86 -10.61 25.63
N ILE A 276 -8.14 -11.00 25.81
CA ILE A 276 -9.35 -10.23 25.44
C ILE A 276 -9.61 -9.12 26.47
#